data_AF-A0A9X9MI91-F1
#
_entry.id   AF-A0A9X9MI91-F1
#
_cell.length_a   1.000
_cell.length_b   1.000
_cell.length_c   1.000
_cell.angle_alpha   90.00
_cell.angle_beta   90.00
_cell.angle_gamma   90.00
#
_symmetry.space_group_name_H-M   'P 1'
#
loop_
_entity.id
_entity.type
_entity.pdbx_description
1 polymer ?
#
loop_
_entity_poly.entity_id
_entity_poly.type
_entity_poly.pdbx_seq_one_letter_code
_entity_poly.pdbx_strand_id
1 'polypeptide(L)'
;MRFSSIATIIHVASVCVTTLAAYAKSHDYGEIQGFVCDERFISQREILQARQILATTKITDSAIFRPLNDKLNSALRDPEDTRFIMFRYPNADNYKFYFLNSIEEVYDNPGWPIIKRNYILVLDDYNHSCAMFRRETSHQYLQSPGWLGPDSTFICTLV
;
A
#
# COMPACT_ATOMS: atom_id res chain seq x y z
N MET A 1 -16.67 -59.02 8.71
CA MET A 1 -17.10 -57.65 8.35
C MET A 1 -16.73 -56.67 9.47
N ARG A 2 -15.50 -56.14 9.50
CA ARG A 2 -15.09 -55.08 10.47
C ARG A 2 -14.15 -54.00 9.91
N PHE A 3 -13.84 -54.02 8.61
CA PHE A 3 -12.91 -53.07 8.00
C PHE A 3 -13.57 -51.76 7.52
N SER A 4 -14.88 -51.73 7.26
CA SER A 4 -15.57 -50.49 6.83
C SER A 4 -15.60 -49.39 7.88
N SER A 5 -15.58 -49.73 9.18
CA SER A 5 -15.68 -48.72 10.24
C SER A 5 -14.39 -47.92 10.46
N ILE A 6 -13.24 -48.45 10.05
CA ILE A 6 -11.95 -47.75 10.18
C ILE A 6 -11.78 -46.77 9.01
N ALA A 7 -12.20 -47.16 7.81
CA ALA A 7 -12.14 -46.32 6.61
C ALA A 7 -12.99 -45.05 6.74
N THR A 8 -14.16 -45.12 7.38
CA THR A 8 -15.01 -43.94 7.61
C THR A 8 -14.39 -42.95 8.60
N ILE A 9 -13.73 -43.43 9.65
CA ILE A 9 -13.06 -42.56 10.64
C ILE A 9 -11.88 -41.82 10.00
N ILE A 10 -11.09 -42.49 9.16
CA ILE A 10 -9.94 -41.88 8.46
C ILE A 10 -10.41 -40.81 7.48
N HIS A 11 -11.51 -41.04 6.76
CA HIS A 11 -12.06 -40.04 5.83
C HIS A 11 -12.56 -38.78 6.55
N VAL A 12 -13.25 -38.92 7.67
CA VAL A 12 -13.74 -37.76 8.44
C VAL A 12 -12.57 -36.98 9.05
N ALA A 13 -11.55 -37.67 9.56
CA ALA A 13 -10.34 -37.02 10.05
C ALA A 13 -9.60 -36.24 8.94
N SER A 14 -9.53 -36.77 7.72
CA SER A 14 -8.91 -36.09 6.58
C SER A 14 -9.64 -34.80 6.20
N VAL A 15 -10.97 -34.78 6.24
CA VAL A 15 -11.76 -33.57 5.94
C VAL A 15 -11.58 -32.53 7.05
N CYS A 16 -11.60 -32.93 8.32
CA CYS A 16 -11.39 -32.01 9.45
C CYS A 16 -9.98 -31.41 9.48
N VAL A 17 -8.95 -32.19 9.15
CA VAL A 17 -7.56 -31.69 9.11
C VAL A 17 -7.36 -30.72 7.95
N THR A 18 -7.98 -30.97 6.79
CA THR A 18 -7.87 -30.08 5.64
C THR A 18 -8.62 -28.76 5.86
N THR A 19 -9.79 -28.77 6.50
CA THR A 19 -10.50 -27.54 6.86
C THR A 19 -9.77 -26.74 7.94
N LEU A 20 -9.19 -27.40 8.95
CA LEU A 20 -8.39 -26.74 9.98
C LEU A 20 -7.10 -26.13 9.40
N ALA A 21 -6.44 -26.83 8.46
CA ALA A 21 -5.27 -26.31 7.77
C ALA A 21 -5.60 -25.14 6.84
N ALA A 22 -6.74 -25.17 6.14
CA ALA A 22 -7.22 -24.04 5.35
C ALA A 22 -7.55 -22.83 6.24
N TYR A 23 -8.17 -23.07 7.40
CA TYR A 23 -8.49 -22.03 8.38
C TYR A 23 -7.21 -21.43 8.99
N ALA A 24 -6.27 -22.27 9.44
CA ALA A 24 -4.98 -21.83 9.97
C ALA A 24 -4.17 -21.04 8.93
N LYS A 25 -4.10 -21.52 7.69
CA LYS A 25 -3.42 -20.82 6.59
C LYS A 25 -4.10 -19.50 6.20
N SER A 26 -5.41 -19.38 6.39
CA SER A 26 -6.13 -18.11 6.16
C SER A 26 -5.86 -17.07 7.26
N HIS A 27 -5.45 -17.51 8.46
CA HIS A 27 -5.12 -16.62 9.59
C HIS A 27 -3.62 -16.25 9.65
N ASP A 28 -2.74 -17.06 9.07
CA ASP A 28 -1.28 -16.84 9.09
C ASP A 28 -0.75 -15.88 8.01
N TYR A 29 -1.64 -15.25 7.23
CA TYR A 29 -1.33 -14.09 6.39
C TYR A 29 -1.26 -12.77 7.20
N GLY A 30 -1.35 -12.85 8.53
CA GLY A 30 -1.53 -11.71 9.43
C GLY A 30 -0.25 -11.08 9.99
N GLU A 31 0.93 -11.69 9.85
CA GLU A 31 2.14 -11.16 10.46
C GLU A 31 3.09 -10.57 9.42
N ILE A 32 3.01 -9.24 9.32
CA ILE A 32 3.93 -8.33 8.62
C ILE A 32 3.79 -8.40 7.09
N GLN A 33 2.69 -7.85 6.56
CA GLN A 33 2.72 -7.23 5.24
C GLN A 33 2.62 -5.73 5.45
N GLY A 34 3.68 -5.00 5.10
CA GLY A 34 3.69 -3.56 5.22
C GLY A 34 4.69 -2.93 4.28
N PHE A 35 4.72 -1.60 4.27
CA PHE A 35 5.72 -0.87 3.50
C PHE A 35 6.67 -0.18 4.47
N VAL A 36 7.97 -0.43 4.31
CA VAL A 36 9.02 0.35 4.93
C VAL A 36 9.35 1.51 3.99
N CYS A 37 8.98 2.71 4.41
CA CYS A 37 9.33 3.94 3.73
C CYS A 37 10.45 4.61 4.52
N ASP A 38 11.71 4.35 4.14
CA ASP A 38 12.90 4.81 4.86
C ASP A 38 12.99 4.15 6.24
N GLU A 39 12.80 4.89 7.33
CA GLU A 39 12.80 4.35 8.70
C GLU A 39 11.39 4.09 9.26
N ARG A 40 10.33 4.45 8.53
CA ARG A 40 8.95 4.24 8.97
C ARG A 40 8.35 2.98 8.37
N PHE A 41 7.94 2.06 9.24
CA PHE A 41 7.11 0.93 8.87
C PHE A 41 5.62 1.34 8.87
N ILE A 42 4.97 1.17 7.73
CA ILE A 42 3.54 1.40 7.54
C ILE A 42 2.86 0.04 7.45
N SER A 43 2.15 -0.32 8.51
CA SER A 43 1.48 -1.62 8.61
C SER A 43 0.27 -1.72 7.69
N GLN A 44 -0.09 -2.94 7.27
CA GLN A 44 -1.35 -3.16 6.54
C GLN A 44 -2.57 -2.63 7.29
N ARG A 45 -2.60 -2.73 8.62
CA ARG A 45 -3.69 -2.17 9.44
C ARG A 45 -3.81 -0.67 9.27
N GLU A 46 -2.69 0.04 9.31
CA GLU A 46 -2.65 1.49 9.11
C GLU A 46 -3.08 1.87 7.69
N ILE A 47 -2.69 1.09 6.68
CA ILE A 47 -3.14 1.26 5.29
C ILE A 47 -4.65 1.08 5.19
N LEU A 48 -5.20 0.03 5.81
CA LEU A 48 -6.65 -0.24 5.80
C LEU A 48 -7.43 0.88 6.51
N GLN A 49 -6.94 1.36 7.64
CA GLN A 49 -7.55 2.49 8.35
C GLN A 49 -7.47 3.77 7.52
N ALA A 50 -6.32 4.07 6.91
CA ALA A 50 -6.14 5.22 6.03
C ALA A 50 -7.07 5.18 4.82
N ARG A 51 -7.30 3.98 4.25
CA ARG A 51 -8.27 3.76 3.17
C ARG A 51 -9.72 4.03 3.60
N GLN A 52 -10.07 3.76 4.85
CA GLN A 52 -11.44 3.90 5.39
C GLN A 52 -11.76 5.35 5.80
N ILE A 53 -10.80 6.04 6.41
CA ILE A 53 -11.06 7.31 7.11
C ILE A 53 -11.25 8.48 6.12
N LEU A 54 -10.71 8.39 4.92
CA LEU A 54 -10.91 9.38 3.87
C LEU A 54 -10.95 8.64 2.55
N ALA A 55 -12.11 8.62 1.88
CA ALA A 55 -12.25 8.13 0.52
C ALA A 55 -11.08 8.66 -0.32
N THR A 56 -10.14 7.76 -0.57
CA THR A 56 -8.77 8.07 -0.94
C THR A 56 -8.82 8.95 -2.18
N THR A 57 -8.27 10.16 -2.09
CA THR A 57 -8.28 11.07 -3.23
C THR A 57 -7.45 10.42 -4.32
N LYS A 58 -8.13 9.84 -5.31
CA LYS A 58 -7.48 9.22 -6.46
C LYS A 58 -6.67 10.32 -7.12
N ILE A 59 -5.39 10.06 -7.36
CA ILE A 59 -4.50 11.09 -7.89
C ILE A 59 -5.04 11.64 -9.22
N THR A 60 -5.68 10.78 -10.02
CA THR A 60 -6.31 11.16 -11.30
C THR A 60 -7.55 12.05 -11.18
N ASP A 61 -8.24 12.03 -10.03
CA ASP A 61 -9.53 12.72 -9.87
C ASP A 61 -9.34 14.09 -9.18
N SER A 62 -8.21 14.30 -8.53
CA SER A 62 -7.83 15.63 -8.06
C SER A 62 -7.35 16.46 -9.25
N ALA A 63 -7.95 17.63 -9.48
CA ALA A 63 -7.47 18.67 -10.40
C ALA A 63 -6.05 19.22 -10.06
N ILE A 64 -5.37 18.59 -9.10
CA ILE A 64 -4.02 18.86 -8.61
C ILE A 64 -3.03 17.92 -9.33
N PHE A 65 -3.19 17.75 -10.64
CA PHE A 65 -2.25 17.00 -11.47
C PHE A 65 -1.15 17.97 -11.94
N ARG A 66 -0.15 18.22 -11.08
CA ARG A 66 1.06 19.02 -11.41
C ARG A 66 2.31 18.49 -10.72
N PRO A 67 3.45 18.62 -11.41
CA PRO A 67 4.21 17.47 -11.85
C PRO A 67 4.64 16.63 -10.66
N LEU A 68 4.09 15.42 -10.57
CA LEU A 68 4.73 14.40 -9.74
C LEU A 68 6.17 14.26 -10.27
N ASN A 69 7.16 14.02 -9.41
CA ASN A 69 8.55 13.90 -9.86
C ASN A 69 8.65 12.93 -11.07
N ASP A 70 9.61 13.14 -11.98
CA ASP A 70 9.83 12.30 -13.18
C ASP A 70 9.66 10.80 -12.92
N LYS A 71 10.06 10.31 -11.74
CA LYS A 71 9.93 8.90 -11.34
C LYS A 71 8.50 8.42 -11.10
N LEU A 72 7.63 9.27 -10.55
CA LEU A 72 6.21 8.95 -10.37
C LEU A 72 5.41 9.31 -11.63
N ASN A 73 5.81 10.36 -12.35
CA ASN A 73 5.29 10.63 -13.68
C ASN A 73 5.59 9.51 -14.67
N SER A 74 6.79 8.90 -14.64
CA SER A 74 7.11 7.75 -15.48
C SER A 74 6.24 6.56 -15.12
N ALA A 75 6.06 6.30 -13.82
CA ALA A 75 5.17 5.24 -13.31
C ALA A 75 3.70 5.44 -13.70
N LEU A 76 3.26 6.70 -13.87
CA LEU A 76 1.89 7.04 -14.26
C LEU A 76 1.67 7.08 -15.78
N ARG A 77 2.72 7.38 -16.56
CA ARG A 77 2.64 7.51 -18.03
C ARG A 77 2.70 6.17 -18.75
N ASP A 78 3.40 5.20 -18.16
CA ASP A 78 3.54 3.85 -18.71
C ASP A 78 2.87 2.85 -17.76
N PRO A 79 1.60 2.48 -18.00
CA PRO A 79 0.90 1.52 -17.17
C PRO A 79 1.53 0.11 -17.21
N GLU A 80 2.37 -0.18 -18.20
CA GLU A 80 3.11 -1.45 -18.33
C GLU A 80 4.46 -1.42 -17.59
N ASP A 81 4.90 -0.26 -17.09
CA ASP A 81 6.16 -0.15 -16.36
C ASP A 81 6.04 -0.80 -14.98
N THR A 82 6.37 -2.08 -14.87
CA THR A 82 6.25 -2.80 -13.59
C THR A 82 7.45 -2.62 -12.66
N ARG A 83 8.41 -1.73 -12.96
CA ARG A 83 9.66 -1.60 -12.18
C ARG A 83 9.46 -1.09 -10.76
N PHE A 84 8.36 -0.41 -10.49
CA PHE A 84 8.01 0.09 -9.16
C PHE A 84 7.04 -0.84 -8.41
N ILE A 85 6.56 -1.90 -9.07
CA ILE A 85 5.58 -2.84 -8.53
C ILE A 85 6.31 -3.90 -7.72
N MET A 86 5.96 -4.01 -6.45
CA MET A 86 6.51 -5.03 -5.55
C MET A 86 5.70 -6.32 -5.58
N PHE A 87 4.38 -6.20 -5.78
CA PHE A 87 3.49 -7.34 -5.94
C PHE A 87 2.65 -7.19 -7.20
N ARG A 88 2.91 -8.05 -8.19
CA ARG A 88 2.14 -8.10 -9.44
C ARG A 88 1.17 -9.28 -9.40
N TYR A 89 -0.11 -8.99 -9.42
CA TYR A 89 -1.13 -10.01 -9.64
C TYR A 89 -1.14 -10.38 -11.14
N PRO A 90 -1.23 -11.68 -11.51
CA PRO A 90 -1.05 -12.13 -12.90
C PRO A 90 -2.00 -11.49 -13.93
N ASN A 91 -3.17 -11.01 -13.49
CA ASN A 91 -4.22 -10.43 -14.34
C ASN A 91 -4.45 -8.94 -14.06
N ALA A 92 -3.54 -8.28 -13.33
CA ALA A 92 -3.64 -6.85 -13.05
C ALA A 92 -3.03 -6.06 -14.21
N ASP A 93 -3.89 -5.30 -14.91
CA ASP A 93 -3.50 -4.50 -16.09
C ASP A 93 -3.59 -2.99 -15.82
N ASN A 94 -4.32 -2.55 -14.79
CA ASN A 94 -4.37 -1.15 -14.41
C ASN A 94 -3.99 -0.93 -12.95
N TYR A 95 -3.35 0.22 -12.72
CA TYR A 95 -2.91 0.67 -11.41
C TYR A 95 -3.56 2.00 -11.05
N LYS A 96 -4.06 2.08 -9.81
CA LYS A 96 -4.73 3.26 -9.25
C LYS A 96 -3.87 3.80 -8.13
N PHE A 97 -3.64 5.11 -8.15
CA PHE A 97 -2.80 5.79 -7.19
C PHE A 97 -3.66 6.62 -6.25
N TYR A 98 -3.34 6.55 -4.96
CA TYR A 98 -4.14 7.15 -3.91
C TYR A 98 -3.26 7.83 -2.87
N PHE A 99 -3.58 9.09 -2.50
CA PHE A 99 -2.93 9.74 -1.38
C PHE A 99 -3.48 9.24 -0.04
N LEU A 100 -2.59 8.88 0.87
CA LEU A 100 -2.90 8.51 2.25
C LEU A 100 -2.72 9.71 3.20
N ASN A 101 -3.56 10.74 3.04
CA ASN A 101 -3.44 11.99 3.79
C ASN A 101 -3.59 11.82 5.32
N SER A 102 -4.30 10.77 5.77
CA SER A 102 -4.52 10.53 7.20
C SER A 102 -3.26 10.14 7.96
N ILE A 103 -2.20 9.74 7.26
CA ILE A 103 -0.92 9.32 7.85
C ILE A 103 0.23 10.26 7.46
N GLU A 104 -0.09 11.45 6.93
CA GLU A 104 0.87 12.51 6.63
C GLU A 104 1.69 12.87 7.86
N GLU A 105 3.01 13.03 7.68
CA GLU A 105 3.90 13.55 8.71
C GLU A 105 4.24 15.01 8.41
N VAL A 106 4.15 15.87 9.41
CA VAL A 106 4.55 17.27 9.31
C VAL A 106 5.66 17.52 10.31
N TYR A 107 6.84 17.88 9.79
CA TYR A 107 7.98 18.29 10.59
C TYR A 107 8.10 19.81 10.49
N ASP A 108 7.77 20.48 11.60
CA ASP A 108 7.87 21.93 11.73
C ASP A 108 8.99 22.26 12.73
N ASN A 109 10.10 22.77 12.20
CA ASN A 109 11.27 23.16 12.99
C ASN A 109 11.42 24.69 12.91
N PRO A 110 11.47 25.41 14.04
CA PRO A 110 11.62 26.86 14.04
C PRO A 110 12.86 27.31 13.25
N GLY A 111 12.67 28.19 12.27
CA GLY A 111 13.74 28.72 11.43
C GLY A 111 14.16 27.82 10.26
N TRP A 112 13.52 26.66 10.08
CA TRP A 112 13.71 25.77 8.94
C TRP A 112 12.43 25.67 8.10
N PRO A 113 12.52 25.27 6.81
CA PRO A 113 11.34 24.93 6.04
C PRO A 113 10.58 23.77 6.68
N ILE A 114 9.25 23.85 6.65
CA ILE A 114 8.35 22.78 7.07
C ILE A 114 8.43 21.67 6.05
N ILE A 115 8.67 20.44 6.52
CA ILE A 115 8.74 19.26 5.68
C ILE A 115 7.45 18.48 5.87
N LYS A 116 6.71 18.24 4.78
CA LYS A 116 5.54 17.35 4.77
C LYS A 116 5.90 16.05 4.05
N ARG A 117 5.59 14.93 4.67
CA ARG A 117 5.75 13.60 4.07
C ARG A 117 4.40 12.96 3.85
N ASN A 118 4.10 12.69 2.59
CA ASN A 118 2.83 12.14 2.15
C ASN A 118 3.10 10.77 1.53
N TYR A 119 2.16 9.85 1.74
CA TYR A 119 2.28 8.50 1.21
C TYR A 119 1.28 8.29 0.09
N ILE A 120 1.74 7.62 -0.97
CA ILE A 120 0.94 7.29 -2.14
C ILE A 120 0.89 5.78 -2.24
N LEU A 121 -0.31 5.24 -2.09
CA LEU A 121 -0.58 3.83 -2.26
C LEU A 121 -0.93 3.53 -3.71
N VAL A 122 -0.34 2.47 -4.26
CA VAL A 122 -0.71 1.93 -5.56
C VAL A 122 -1.53 0.68 -5.36
N LEU A 123 -2.73 0.66 -5.92
CA LEU A 123 -3.61 -0.49 -5.96
C LEU A 123 -3.73 -1.04 -7.38
N ASP A 124 -3.83 -2.36 -7.52
CA ASP A 124 -4.26 -2.97 -8.77
C ASP A 124 -5.80 -2.90 -8.95
N ASP A 125 -6.29 -3.44 -10.06
CA ASP A 125 -7.73 -3.56 -10.35
C ASP A 125 -8.51 -4.40 -9.34
N TYR A 126 -7.83 -5.28 -8.62
CA TYR A 126 -8.40 -6.14 -7.59
C TYR A 126 -8.27 -5.54 -6.17
N ASN A 127 -7.83 -4.29 -6.07
CA ASN A 127 -7.62 -3.55 -4.82
C ASN A 127 -6.53 -4.12 -3.90
N HIS A 128 -5.58 -4.89 -4.43
CA HIS A 128 -4.38 -5.30 -3.72
C HIS A 128 -3.37 -4.16 -3.69
N SER A 129 -2.66 -4.01 -2.57
CA SER A 129 -1.56 -3.05 -2.43
C SER A 129 -0.32 -3.56 -3.17
N CYS A 130 0.01 -2.91 -4.29
CA CYS A 130 1.07 -3.36 -5.19
C CYS A 130 2.40 -2.61 -5.00
N ALA A 131 2.33 -1.36 -4.57
CA ALA A 131 3.48 -0.51 -4.30
C ALA A 131 3.10 0.66 -3.38
N MET A 132 4.11 1.31 -2.82
CA MET A 132 3.94 2.55 -2.08
C MET A 132 5.09 3.51 -2.40
N PHE A 133 4.74 4.79 -2.52
CA PHE A 133 5.71 5.88 -2.64
C PHE A 133 5.59 6.81 -1.44
N ARG A 134 6.73 7.34 -1.00
CA ARG A 134 6.81 8.49 -0.11
C ARG A 134 7.13 9.72 -0.93
N ARG A 135 6.31 10.76 -0.82
CA ARG A 135 6.57 12.09 -1.36
C ARG A 135 6.95 13.01 -0.22
N GLU A 136 8.02 13.76 -0.38
CA GLU A 136 8.46 14.77 0.59
C GLU A 136 8.45 16.15 -0.06
N THR A 137 7.82 17.11 0.62
CA THR A 137 7.62 18.47 0.13
C THR A 137 8.04 19.50 1.16
N SER A 138 8.68 20.57 0.69
CA SER A 138 9.18 21.66 1.54
C SER A 138 8.30 22.89 1.41
N HIS A 139 7.89 23.45 2.55
CA HIS A 139 7.00 24.60 2.65
C HIS A 139 7.61 25.67 3.57
N GLN A 140 7.37 26.95 3.25
CA GLN A 140 7.74 28.05 4.15
C GLN A 140 6.72 28.29 5.26
N TYR A 141 5.46 27.86 5.07
CA TYR A 141 4.36 28.07 6.02
C TYR A 141 3.45 26.84 6.08
N LEU A 142 2.90 26.53 7.27
CA LEU A 142 2.03 25.36 7.51
C LEU A 142 0.79 25.35 6.59
N GLN A 143 0.22 26.52 6.37
CA GLN A 143 -0.98 26.76 5.55
C GLN A 143 -0.66 27.03 4.07
N SER A 144 0.62 27.00 3.65
CA SER A 144 0.96 27.26 2.25
C SER A 144 0.27 26.22 1.36
N PRO A 145 -0.64 26.63 0.45
CA PRO A 145 -1.15 25.75 -0.60
C PRO A 145 -0.08 25.49 -1.68
N GLY A 146 1.05 26.23 -1.59
CA GLY A 146 2.13 26.25 -2.55
C GLY A 146 3.31 25.37 -2.15
N TRP A 147 3.70 24.55 -3.12
CA TRP A 147 4.84 23.65 -3.19
C TRP A 147 6.07 24.47 -3.61
N LEU A 148 6.95 24.81 -2.65
CA LEU A 148 8.03 25.78 -2.87
C LEU A 148 9.41 25.14 -3.06
N GLY A 149 9.49 23.81 -3.17
CA GLY A 149 10.75 23.10 -3.36
C GLY A 149 10.61 21.90 -4.31
N PRO A 150 11.74 21.30 -4.74
CA PRO A 150 11.72 20.08 -5.54
C PRO A 150 11.01 18.96 -4.75
N ASP A 151 9.96 18.40 -5.36
CA ASP A 151 9.29 17.22 -4.82
C ASP A 151 10.23 16.03 -4.96
N SER A 152 10.63 15.45 -3.83
CA SER A 152 11.35 14.17 -3.85
C SER A 152 10.36 13.04 -3.67
N THR A 153 10.49 11.99 -4.50
CA THR A 153 9.63 10.80 -4.42
C THR A 153 10.50 9.56 -4.30
N PHE A 154 10.24 8.79 -3.26
CA PHE A 154 10.97 7.58 -2.91
C PHE A 154 10.04 6.39 -3.01
N ILE A 155 10.54 5.27 -3.52
CA ILE A 155 9.82 4.00 -3.52
C ILE A 155 10.07 3.35 -2.15
N CYS A 156 9.01 2.94 -1.47
CA CYS A 156 9.12 2.19 -0.21
C CYS A 156 9.52 0.74 -0.50
N THR A 157 9.81 -0.08 0.49
CA THR A 157 10.07 -1.51 0.29
C THR A 157 9.04 -2.36 1.01
N LEU A 158 8.65 -3.48 0.41
CA LEU A 158 7.78 -4.44 1.06
C LEU A 158 8.57 -5.20 2.13
N VAL A 159 7.97 -5.38 3.30
CA VAL A 159 8.47 -6.26 4.37
C VAL A 159 7.36 -7.22 4.75
#